data_AF-A0A946VRD9-F1
#
_entry.id   AF-A0A946VRD9-F1
#
_cell.length_a   1.000
_cell.length_b   1.000
_cell.length_c   1.000
_cell.angle_alpha   90.00
_cell.angle_beta   90.00
_cell.angle_gamma   90.00
#
_symmetry.space_group_name_H-M   'P 1'
#
loop_
_entity.id
_entity.type
_entity.pdbx_description
1 polymer ?
#
loop_
_entity_poly.entity_id
_entity_poly.type
_entity_poly.pdbx_seq_one_letter_code
_entity_poly.pdbx_strand_id
1 'polypeptide(L)'
;MTQIKILTILLALFLLASCASSLDMTRPVSDFYCDNFLIYEMCAQDLNKDGEVELVFFTDTNEVFLYRGGTEPVLPGALSMHRCAQPMNEDIVRNTSRLFYISDDTTYLERSDIRGSLMISYVSFLPRVAGCSETQQVVSDQPADEFDFEFEF
;
A
#
# COMPACT_ATOMS: atom_id res chain seq x y z
N MET A 1 21.12 -51.09 26.01
CA MET A 1 20.81 -50.78 24.59
C MET A 1 19.39 -50.27 24.35
N THR A 2 18.37 -50.74 25.08
CA THR A 2 16.96 -50.33 24.90
C THR A 2 16.68 -48.89 25.36
N GLN A 3 17.32 -48.43 26.44
CA GLN A 3 17.12 -47.07 27.00
C GLN A 3 17.61 -45.93 26.07
N ILE A 4 18.72 -46.14 25.36
CA ILE A 4 19.27 -45.15 24.41
C ILE A 4 18.35 -44.99 23.19
N LYS A 5 17.69 -46.08 22.76
CA LYS A 5 16.72 -46.06 21.65
C LYS A 5 15.45 -45.30 22.03
N ILE A 6 15.00 -45.42 23.27
CA ILE A 6 13.81 -44.70 23.77
C ILE A 6 14.11 -43.20 23.88
N LEU A 7 15.29 -42.82 24.38
CA LEU A 7 15.70 -41.41 24.49
C LEU A 7 15.82 -40.74 23.11
N THR A 8 16.35 -41.44 22.11
CA THR A 8 16.48 -40.92 20.74
C THR A 8 15.13 -40.76 20.04
N ILE A 9 14.17 -41.66 20.27
CA ILE A 9 12.81 -41.54 19.75
C ILE A 9 12.06 -40.36 20.41
N LEU A 10 12.20 -40.19 21.73
CA LEU A 10 11.60 -39.07 22.46
C LEU A 10 12.16 -37.71 22.01
N LEU A 11 13.48 -37.63 21.79
CA LEU A 11 14.11 -36.41 21.27
C LEU A 11 13.64 -36.08 19.85
N ALA A 12 13.49 -37.08 18.98
CA ALA A 12 12.98 -36.90 17.62
C ALA A 12 11.51 -36.43 17.62
N LEU A 13 10.67 -36.98 18.48
CA LEU A 13 9.27 -36.56 18.66
C LEU A 13 9.17 -35.11 19.16
N PHE A 14 10.06 -34.69 20.07
CA PHE A 14 10.10 -33.31 20.56
C PHE A 14 10.50 -32.30 19.48
N LEU A 15 11.44 -32.67 18.60
CA LEU A 15 11.86 -31.85 17.47
C LEU A 15 10.78 -31.75 16.37
N LEU A 16 9.96 -32.81 16.20
CA LEU A 16 8.84 -32.79 15.25
C LEU A 16 7.65 -31.95 15.76
N ALA A 17 7.46 -31.88 17.08
CA ALA A 17 6.37 -31.11 17.68
C ALA A 17 6.57 -29.58 17.56
N SER A 18 7.80 -29.07 17.46
CA SER A 18 8.05 -27.63 17.33
C SER A 18 7.70 -27.08 15.94
N CYS A 19 7.62 -27.93 14.90
CA CYS A 19 7.15 -27.54 13.57
C CYS A 19 5.63 -27.51 13.45
N ALA A 20 4.90 -28.08 14.42
CA ALA A 20 3.44 -28.09 14.45
C ALA A 20 2.84 -26.90 15.22
N SER A 21 3.69 -26.04 15.80
CA SER A 21 3.28 -24.73 16.29
C SER A 21 2.84 -23.89 15.09
N SER A 22 1.56 -23.97 14.77
CA SER A 22 0.91 -23.08 13.81
C SER A 22 1.15 -21.65 14.29
N LEU A 23 2.09 -20.96 13.65
CA LEU A 23 2.11 -19.50 13.65
C LEU A 23 0.73 -19.09 13.17
N ASP A 24 -0.03 -18.43 14.05
CA ASP A 24 -1.29 -17.77 13.72
C ASP A 24 -0.96 -16.57 12.83
N MET A 25 -0.48 -16.89 11.63
CA MET A 25 -0.15 -15.93 10.61
C MET A 25 -1.50 -15.64 9.96
N THR A 26 -2.13 -14.54 10.36
CA THR A 26 -3.19 -13.96 9.55
C THR A 26 -2.64 -13.85 8.15
N ARG A 27 -3.26 -14.56 7.20
CA ARG A 27 -2.84 -14.53 5.81
C ARG A 27 -3.53 -13.36 5.12
N PRO A 28 -2.85 -12.65 4.22
CA PRO A 28 -3.53 -11.68 3.38
C PRO A 28 -4.65 -12.38 2.61
N VAL A 29 -5.81 -11.75 2.58
CA VAL A 29 -7.01 -12.18 1.87
C VAL A 29 -6.86 -11.88 0.36
N SER A 30 -6.10 -10.84 0.02
CA SER A 30 -5.80 -10.41 -1.34
C SER A 30 -4.37 -9.89 -1.44
N ASP A 31 -3.75 -10.02 -2.62
CA ASP A 31 -2.47 -9.39 -2.99
C ASP A 31 -2.67 -8.06 -3.74
N PHE A 32 -3.92 -7.64 -3.90
CA PHE A 32 -4.30 -6.47 -4.66
C PHE A 32 -5.53 -5.79 -4.06
N TYR A 33 -5.49 -4.47 -3.88
CA TYR A 33 -6.60 -3.71 -3.32
C TYR A 33 -6.72 -2.36 -4.00
N CYS A 34 -7.91 -2.04 -4.52
CA CYS A 34 -8.21 -0.73 -5.10
C CYS A 34 -9.28 -0.01 -4.29
N ASP A 35 -9.13 1.31 -4.17
CA ASP A 35 -10.16 2.17 -3.59
C ASP A 35 -10.07 3.57 -4.18
N ASN A 36 -11.11 4.35 -3.88
CA ASN A 36 -11.14 5.76 -4.18
C ASN A 36 -10.72 6.55 -2.93
N PHE A 37 -9.62 7.29 -3.04
CA PHE A 37 -9.17 8.18 -1.98
C PHE A 37 -9.23 9.62 -2.49
N LEU A 38 -10.11 10.42 -1.88
CA LEU A 38 -10.43 11.77 -2.33
C LEU A 38 -10.98 11.76 -3.77
N ILE A 39 -10.22 12.27 -4.73
CA ILE A 39 -10.56 12.34 -6.16
C ILE A 39 -9.72 11.37 -7.01
N TYR A 40 -8.87 10.55 -6.39
CA TYR A 40 -7.97 9.64 -7.07
C TYR A 40 -8.43 8.20 -6.92
N GLU A 41 -8.49 7.48 -8.03
CA GLU A 41 -8.69 6.04 -8.06
C GLU A 41 -7.32 5.36 -8.11
N MET A 42 -7.02 4.55 -7.10
CA MET A 42 -5.68 4.01 -6.89
C MET A 42 -5.70 2.61 -6.32
N CYS A 43 -4.65 1.86 -6.62
CA CYS A 43 -4.51 0.47 -6.23
C CYS A 43 -3.16 0.24 -5.55
N ALA A 44 -3.19 -0.57 -4.49
CA ALA A 44 -2.03 -1.11 -3.82
C ALA A 44 -1.83 -2.57 -4.24
N GLN A 45 -0.58 -2.97 -4.45
CA GLN A 45 -0.23 -4.32 -4.88
C GLN A 45 0.94 -4.89 -4.08
N ASP A 46 0.77 -6.14 -3.68
CA ASP A 46 1.80 -7.04 -3.18
C ASP A 46 2.23 -7.94 -4.34
N LEU A 47 3.46 -7.74 -4.83
CA LEU A 47 4.00 -8.46 -5.98
C LEU A 47 4.56 -9.83 -5.62
N ASN A 48 5.04 -10.01 -4.39
CA ASN A 48 5.78 -11.20 -3.96
C ASN A 48 4.91 -12.13 -3.07
N LYS A 49 3.72 -11.69 -2.70
CA LYS A 49 2.72 -12.33 -1.83
C LYS A 49 3.21 -12.55 -0.40
N ASP A 50 4.06 -11.66 0.13
CA ASP A 50 4.54 -11.68 1.51
C ASP A 50 3.60 -10.99 2.50
N GLY A 51 2.52 -10.38 2.01
CA GLY A 51 1.53 -9.67 2.80
C GLY A 51 1.89 -8.21 3.06
N GLU A 52 2.92 -7.68 2.41
CA GLU A 52 3.30 -6.28 2.48
C GLU A 52 3.16 -5.57 1.11
N VAL A 53 2.89 -4.25 1.10
CA VAL A 53 2.71 -3.51 -0.16
C VAL A 53 4.02 -3.21 -0.89
N GLU A 54 4.15 -3.60 -2.15
CA GLU A 54 5.31 -3.25 -2.98
C GLU A 54 5.14 -1.91 -3.68
N LEU A 55 3.94 -1.64 -4.18
CA LEU A 55 3.68 -0.45 -4.98
C LEU A 55 2.24 0.06 -4.83
N VAL A 56 2.08 1.35 -5.07
CA VAL A 56 0.79 2.03 -5.18
C VAL A 56 0.79 2.87 -6.46
N PHE A 57 -0.26 2.72 -7.26
CA PHE A 57 -0.37 3.35 -8.56
C PHE A 57 -1.75 3.95 -8.81
N PHE A 58 -1.81 4.94 -9.68
CA PHE A 58 -3.07 5.51 -10.15
C PHE A 58 -3.67 4.63 -11.25
N THR A 59 -4.95 4.31 -11.15
CA THR A 59 -5.64 3.40 -12.08
C THR A 59 -5.86 4.01 -13.46
N ASP A 60 -5.98 5.34 -13.53
CA ASP A 60 -6.19 6.09 -14.77
C ASP A 60 -4.93 6.18 -15.64
N THR A 61 -3.78 6.48 -15.04
CA THR A 61 -2.49 6.63 -15.75
C THR A 61 -1.62 5.38 -15.71
N ASN A 62 -1.92 4.41 -14.85
CA ASN A 62 -1.06 3.26 -14.54
C ASN A 62 0.33 3.66 -14.04
N GLU A 63 0.44 4.84 -13.41
CA GLU A 63 1.70 5.34 -12.87
C GLU A 63 1.86 5.01 -11.38
N VAL A 64 2.96 4.33 -11.05
CA VAL A 64 3.41 4.07 -9.69
C VAL A 64 3.95 5.36 -9.07
N PHE A 65 3.33 5.82 -7.99
CA PHE A 65 3.76 7.02 -7.28
C PHE A 65 4.33 6.74 -5.89
N LEU A 66 4.09 5.53 -5.35
CA LEU A 66 4.74 5.04 -4.14
C LEU A 66 5.24 3.62 -4.34
N TYR A 67 6.44 3.32 -3.84
CA TYR A 67 7.07 2.01 -3.99
C TYR A 67 7.90 1.64 -2.76
N ARG A 68 8.02 0.35 -2.43
CA ARG A 68 8.93 -0.11 -1.38
C ARG A 68 10.37 -0.06 -1.88
N GLY A 69 11.29 0.38 -1.04
CA GLY A 69 12.72 0.34 -1.38
C GLY A 69 13.18 -1.10 -1.64
N GLY A 70 13.90 -1.33 -2.74
CA GLY A 70 14.34 -2.67 -3.13
C GLY A 70 13.45 -3.36 -4.18
N THR A 71 12.27 -2.81 -4.48
CA THR A 71 11.35 -3.35 -5.51
C THR A 71 11.62 -2.81 -6.93
N GLU A 72 12.68 -2.03 -7.09
CA GLU A 72 12.86 -1.08 -8.21
C GLU A 72 13.41 -1.64 -9.54
N PRO A 73 13.18 -2.91 -9.94
CA PRO A 73 13.25 -3.21 -11.38
C PRO A 73 12.18 -4.17 -11.95
N VAL A 74 11.20 -4.64 -11.19
CA VAL A 74 10.16 -5.56 -11.72
C VAL A 74 8.78 -4.95 -11.57
N LEU A 75 8.56 -3.82 -12.23
CA LEU A 75 7.20 -3.38 -12.49
C LEU A 75 6.55 -4.34 -13.50
N PRO A 76 5.30 -4.76 -13.28
CA PRO A 76 4.47 -5.36 -14.33
C PRO A 76 4.50 -4.48 -15.58
N GLY A 77 4.59 -5.07 -16.78
CA GLY A 77 4.85 -4.32 -18.02
C GLY A 77 3.81 -3.26 -18.42
N ALA A 78 2.68 -3.20 -17.74
CA ALA A 78 1.66 -2.17 -17.92
C ALA A 78 1.83 -0.94 -17.01
N LEU A 79 2.71 -1.01 -15.99
CA LEU A 79 2.94 0.06 -15.01
C LEU A 79 4.20 0.84 -15.36
N SER A 80 4.14 2.17 -15.19
CA SER A 80 5.29 3.07 -15.32
C SER A 80 5.53 3.83 -14.01
N MET A 81 6.76 4.31 -13.78
CA MET A 81 7.04 5.15 -12.61
C MET A 81 6.57 6.59 -12.87
N HIS A 82 5.81 7.16 -11.94
CA HIS A 82 5.52 8.59 -11.94
C HIS A 82 6.82 9.39 -11.79
N ARG A 83 6.93 10.55 -12.46
CA ARG A 83 8.14 11.40 -12.42
C ARG A 83 8.61 11.74 -11.00
N CYS A 84 7.64 11.92 -10.10
CA CYS A 84 7.88 12.21 -8.68
C CYS A 84 7.44 11.07 -7.77
N ALA A 85 7.56 9.83 -8.24
CA ALA A 85 7.42 8.66 -7.38
C ALA A 85 8.33 8.76 -6.15
N GLN A 86 7.86 8.26 -5.02
CA GLN A 86 8.59 8.31 -3.75
C GLN A 86 8.72 6.91 -3.13
N PRO A 87 9.86 6.60 -2.50
CA PRO A 87 9.98 5.39 -1.71
C PRO A 87 9.12 5.50 -0.45
N MET A 88 8.41 4.43 -0.11
CA MET A 88 7.68 4.27 1.13
C MET A 88 8.65 4.00 2.28
N ASN A 89 8.42 4.64 3.43
CA ASN A 89 9.06 4.24 4.67
C ASN A 89 8.32 3.06 5.31
N GLU A 90 8.90 2.49 6.37
CA GLU A 90 8.35 1.30 7.04
C GLU A 90 6.93 1.51 7.59
N ASP A 91 6.61 2.71 8.08
CA ASP A 91 5.28 3.02 8.63
C ASP A 91 4.21 3.01 7.53
N ILE A 92 4.55 3.58 6.37
CA ILE A 92 3.65 3.61 5.22
C ILE A 92 3.44 2.21 4.66
N VAL A 93 4.51 1.41 4.57
CA VAL A 93 4.39 -0.01 4.20
C VAL A 93 3.45 -0.70 5.18
N ARG A 94 3.73 -0.65 6.49
CA ARG A 94 2.92 -1.30 7.53
C ARG A 94 1.45 -0.90 7.46
N ASN A 95 1.14 0.39 7.32
CA ASN A 95 -0.23 0.88 7.32
C ASN A 95 -0.97 0.48 6.04
N THR A 96 -0.31 0.55 4.89
CA THR A 96 -0.91 0.21 3.59
C THR A 96 -1.14 -1.29 3.44
N SER A 97 -0.22 -2.12 3.95
CA SER A 97 -0.34 -3.58 3.92
C SER A 97 -1.59 -4.11 4.64
N ARG A 98 -2.15 -3.35 5.60
CA ARG A 98 -3.40 -3.71 6.30
C ARG A 98 -4.59 -3.86 5.34
N LEU A 99 -4.55 -3.22 4.17
CA LEU A 99 -5.58 -3.35 3.13
C LEU A 99 -5.78 -4.78 2.66
N PHE A 100 -4.71 -5.56 2.62
CA PHE A 100 -4.72 -6.95 2.15
C PHE A 100 -5.46 -7.89 3.10
N TYR A 101 -5.77 -7.44 4.31
CA TYR A 101 -6.46 -8.20 5.34
C TYR A 101 -7.93 -7.82 5.48
N ILE A 102 -8.44 -6.90 4.65
CA ILE A 102 -9.85 -6.54 4.62
C ILE A 102 -10.64 -7.65 3.91
N SER A 103 -11.56 -8.25 4.65
CA SER A 103 -12.50 -9.29 4.20
C SER A 103 -13.94 -8.92 4.55
N ASP A 104 -14.88 -9.78 4.16
CA ASP A 104 -16.32 -9.56 4.40
C ASP A 104 -16.71 -9.62 5.89
N ASP A 105 -15.90 -10.28 6.72
CA ASP A 105 -16.04 -10.34 8.18
C ASP A 105 -15.37 -9.16 8.91
N THR A 106 -14.53 -8.36 8.23
CA THR A 106 -13.94 -7.14 8.80
C THR A 106 -15.04 -6.17 9.16
N THR A 107 -15.05 -5.74 10.43
CA THR A 107 -16.09 -4.84 10.93
C THR A 107 -16.05 -3.48 10.24
N TYR A 108 -17.18 -2.77 10.20
CA TYR A 108 -17.24 -1.43 9.61
C TYR A 108 -16.26 -0.44 10.26
N LEU A 109 -16.13 -0.50 11.59
CA LEU A 109 -15.20 0.37 12.33
C LEU A 109 -13.75 0.08 11.98
N GLU A 110 -13.37 -1.19 11.89
CA GLU A 110 -12.03 -1.61 11.52
C GLU A 110 -11.69 -1.25 10.07
N ARG A 111 -12.63 -1.48 9.14
CA ARG A 111 -12.48 -1.05 7.75
C ARG A 111 -12.30 0.46 7.64
N SER A 112 -13.05 1.24 8.42
CA SER A 112 -12.91 2.70 8.49
C SER A 112 -11.58 3.14 9.10
N ASP A 113 -11.08 2.46 10.12
CA ASP A 113 -9.78 2.73 10.73
C ASP A 113 -8.64 2.49 9.72
N ILE A 114 -8.65 1.33 9.04
CA ILE A 114 -7.65 0.99 8.02
C ILE A 114 -7.66 2.03 6.90
N ARG A 115 -8.84 2.34 6.34
CA ARG A 115 -8.99 3.34 5.28
C ARG A 115 -8.57 4.74 5.73
N GLY A 116 -8.89 5.13 6.96
CA GLY A 116 -8.54 6.43 7.53
C GLY A 116 -7.03 6.58 7.75
N SER A 117 -6.38 5.58 8.33
CA SER A 117 -4.92 5.54 8.54
C SER A 117 -4.17 5.66 7.21
N LEU A 118 -4.70 4.99 6.19
CA LEU A 118 -4.15 5.01 4.85
C LEU A 118 -4.34 6.37 4.15
N MET A 119 -5.52 6.99 4.30
CA MET A 119 -5.77 8.32 3.77
C MET A 119 -4.80 9.36 4.37
N ILE A 120 -4.55 9.31 5.69
CA ILE A 120 -3.57 10.19 6.36
C ILE A 120 -2.16 9.97 5.79
N SER A 121 -1.78 8.70 5.64
CA SER A 121 -0.51 8.28 5.05
C SER A 121 -0.33 8.89 3.64
N TYR A 122 -1.35 8.81 2.79
CA TYR A 122 -1.28 9.30 1.41
C TYR A 122 -1.39 10.82 1.25
N VAL A 123 -2.17 11.51 2.08
CA VAL A 123 -2.27 12.98 2.05
C VAL A 123 -0.91 13.66 2.23
N SER A 124 0.05 12.99 2.87
CA SER A 124 1.43 13.51 2.98
C SER A 124 2.23 13.48 1.67
N PHE A 125 1.89 12.61 0.72
CA PHE A 125 2.59 12.45 -0.56
C PHE A 125 1.88 13.12 -1.73
N LEU A 126 0.54 13.16 -1.71
CA LEU A 126 -0.28 13.68 -2.81
C LEU A 126 0.14 15.08 -3.29
N PRO A 127 0.45 16.07 -2.44
CA PRO A 127 0.84 17.41 -2.93
C PRO A 127 2.10 17.40 -3.80
N ARG A 128 3.05 16.51 -3.49
CA ARG A 128 4.31 16.39 -4.27
C ARG A 128 4.06 15.69 -5.58
N VAL A 129 3.28 14.61 -5.58
CA VAL A 129 2.98 13.84 -6.79
C VAL A 129 2.09 14.66 -7.73
N ALA A 130 1.01 15.26 -7.22
CA ALA A 130 0.09 16.09 -7.99
C ALA A 130 0.75 17.38 -8.52
N GLY A 131 1.64 18.02 -7.74
CA GLY A 131 2.40 19.18 -8.19
C GLY A 131 3.51 18.87 -9.19
N CYS A 132 3.81 17.59 -9.40
CA CYS A 132 4.82 17.09 -10.33
C CYS A 132 4.22 16.55 -11.63
N SER A 133 2.91 16.65 -11.84
CA SER A 133 2.38 16.37 -13.16
C SER A 133 3.09 17.27 -14.16
N GLU A 134 3.28 16.79 -15.38
CA GLU A 134 3.58 17.71 -16.47
C GLU A 134 2.60 18.86 -16.34
N THR A 135 3.11 20.10 -16.39
CA THR A 135 2.27 21.24 -16.62
C THR A 135 1.48 20.88 -17.86
N GLN A 136 0.28 20.33 -17.66
CA GLN A 136 -0.72 20.32 -18.68
C GLN A 136 -0.80 21.80 -18.94
N GLN A 137 -0.28 22.20 -20.10
CA GLN A 137 -0.45 23.55 -20.58
C GLN A 137 -1.97 23.69 -20.71
N VAL A 138 -2.61 24.05 -19.61
CA VAL A 138 -3.75 24.94 -19.65
C VAL A 138 -3.13 26.19 -20.23
N VAL A 139 -3.08 26.23 -21.56
CA VAL A 139 -3.14 27.50 -22.27
C VAL A 139 -4.49 28.06 -21.86
N SER A 140 -4.55 28.68 -20.67
CA SER A 140 -5.61 29.61 -20.33
C SER A 140 -5.26 30.86 -21.10
N ASP A 141 -5.59 30.86 -22.39
CA ASP A 141 -5.77 32.10 -23.11
C ASP A 141 -7.08 32.71 -22.61
N GLN A 142 -7.04 33.30 -21.41
CA GLN A 142 -8.06 34.22 -20.94
C GLN A 142 -7.36 35.39 -20.24
N PRO A 143 -7.55 36.62 -20.74
CA PRO A 143 -6.89 37.80 -20.23
C PRO A 143 -7.38 38.12 -18.82
N ALA A 144 -6.48 38.71 -18.04
CA ALA A 144 -6.73 39.14 -16.67
C ALA A 144 -7.68 40.34 -16.66
N ASP A 145 -8.98 40.07 -16.59
CA ASP A 145 -9.97 41.10 -16.26
C ASP A 145 -10.15 41.15 -14.73
N GLU A 146 -9.36 42.05 -14.14
CA GLU A 146 -9.73 43.02 -13.10
C GLU A 146 -10.96 42.66 -12.23
N PHE A 147 -10.70 42.14 -11.03
CA PHE A 147 -11.70 42.06 -9.96
C PHE A 147 -11.44 43.18 -8.94
N ASP A 148 -12.18 44.27 -9.10
CA ASP A 148 -12.25 45.37 -8.16
C ASP A 148 -13.14 44.95 -6.97
N PHE A 149 -12.63 45.12 -5.75
CA PHE A 149 -13.33 44.73 -4.53
C PHE A 149 -13.73 46.00 -3.76
N GLU A 150 -14.88 46.57 -4.12
CA GLU A 150 -15.52 47.63 -3.32
C GLU A 150 -16.26 46.99 -2.13
N PHE A 151 -15.86 47.36 -0.91
CA PHE A 151 -16.54 47.04 0.34
C PHE A 151 -17.48 48.20 0.74
N GLU A 152 -18.78 47.97 0.66
CA GLU A 152 -19.81 48.56 1.53
C GLU A 152 -20.70 47.38 1.97
N PHE A 153 -21.01 47.11 3.24
CA PHE A 153 -21.45 47.97 4.35
C PHE A 153 -20.95 47.44 5.71
#